data_AF-A0AAW1V750-F1
#
_entry.id   AF-A0AAW1V750-F1
#
_cell.length_a   1.000
_cell.length_b   1.000
_cell.length_c   1.000
_cell.angle_alpha   90.00
_cell.angle_beta   90.00
_cell.angle_gamma   90.00
#
_symmetry.space_group_name_H-M   'P 1'
#
loop_
_entity.id
_entity.type
_entity.pdbx_description
1 polymer ?
#
loop_
_entity_poly.entity_id
_entity_poly.type
_entity_poly.pdbx_seq_one_letter_code
_entity_poly.pdbx_strand_id
1 'polypeptide(L)'
;MEDVRPHLKGGIPEFQLPSMNPLILPQATLDTGANFKATFKNIEVYYIDEFIFRRVNMDLKNNFVDMVLGFSRLRIKSIYNIQGRLLVLQLNGNGPADGNFTNAEVSVTMRGPRLTKNGKQYFNFNQNKLDLKFGQSSMRFDNLFQNNEELNMQTNRAINENIDSIIEELRPVLTEVIGKFIFGLIGKIFDKFSVEELFPQ
;
A
#
# COMPACT_ATOMS: atom_id res chain seq x y z
N MET A 1 -8.44 -18.08 -10.35
CA MET A 1 -7.97 -16.97 -9.47
C MET A 1 -7.83 -17.38 -8.00
N GLU A 2 -8.42 -18.49 -7.53
CA GLU A 2 -8.18 -19.00 -6.15
C GLU A 2 -6.81 -19.70 -5.96
N ASP A 3 -6.17 -20.18 -7.03
CA ASP A 3 -4.92 -20.97 -6.96
C ASP A 3 -3.63 -20.20 -6.61
N VAL A 4 -3.63 -18.87 -6.68
CA VAL A 4 -2.40 -18.08 -6.49
C VAL A 4 -2.15 -17.75 -5.01
N ARG A 5 -3.21 -17.70 -4.18
CA ARG A 5 -3.13 -17.28 -2.77
C ARG A 5 -2.15 -18.08 -1.91
N PRO A 6 -2.07 -19.43 -2.00
CA PRO A 6 -1.15 -20.20 -1.17
C PRO A 6 0.34 -19.83 -1.39
N HIS A 7 0.66 -19.35 -2.60
CA HIS A 7 2.03 -19.02 -2.99
C HIS A 7 2.44 -17.59 -2.55
N LEU A 8 1.49 -16.69 -2.31
CA LEU A 8 1.78 -15.30 -1.95
C LEU A 8 2.44 -15.13 -0.58
N LYS A 9 2.23 -16.08 0.33
CA LYS A 9 2.85 -16.08 1.66
C LYS A 9 4.37 -16.25 1.60
N GLY A 10 4.88 -17.01 0.63
CA GLY A 10 6.32 -17.17 0.37
C GLY A 10 6.87 -16.23 -0.70
N GLY A 11 5.99 -15.52 -1.41
CA GLY A 11 6.32 -14.84 -2.66
C GLY A 11 6.29 -15.80 -3.85
N ILE A 12 6.32 -15.24 -5.07
CA ILE A 12 6.38 -16.03 -6.30
C ILE A 12 7.58 -15.53 -7.13
N PRO A 13 8.77 -16.15 -6.95
CA PRO A 13 10.01 -15.71 -7.59
C PRO A 13 9.91 -15.63 -9.12
N GLU A 14 9.14 -16.53 -9.75
CA GLU A 14 8.91 -16.55 -11.19
C GLU A 14 8.22 -15.27 -11.67
N PHE A 15 7.38 -14.66 -10.83
CA PHE A 15 6.71 -13.37 -11.07
C PHE A 15 7.42 -12.18 -10.43
N GLN A 16 8.59 -12.39 -9.80
CA GLN A 16 9.30 -11.38 -8.99
C GLN A 16 8.41 -10.78 -7.88
N LEU A 17 7.45 -11.57 -7.39
CA LEU A 17 6.58 -11.16 -6.30
C LEU A 17 7.28 -11.47 -4.96
N PRO A 18 7.54 -10.46 -4.11
CA PRO A 18 8.10 -10.69 -2.79
C PRO A 18 7.10 -11.44 -1.89
N SER A 19 7.55 -11.88 -0.71
CA SER A 19 6.62 -12.32 0.33
C SER A 19 5.61 -11.21 0.62
N MET A 20 4.34 -11.60 0.74
CA MET A 20 3.25 -10.72 1.13
C MET A 20 2.92 -10.83 2.63
N ASN A 21 3.67 -11.64 3.39
CA ASN A 21 3.47 -11.77 4.83
C ASN A 21 4.73 -12.28 5.58
N PRO A 22 5.57 -11.37 6.12
CA PRO A 22 5.52 -9.93 5.91
C PRO A 22 6.07 -9.53 4.54
N LEU A 23 5.46 -8.52 3.94
CA LEU A 23 6.10 -7.72 2.91
C LEU A 23 7.12 -6.78 3.57
N ILE A 24 8.38 -6.85 3.12
CA ILE A 24 9.46 -6.01 3.62
C ILE A 24 9.76 -4.90 2.62
N LEU A 25 9.69 -3.64 3.05
CA LEU A 25 10.09 -2.48 2.26
C LEU A 25 11.21 -1.72 2.97
N PRO A 26 12.28 -1.32 2.27
CA PRO A 26 13.42 -0.67 2.89
C PRO A 26 13.05 0.70 3.46
N GLN A 27 12.30 1.50 2.71
CA GLN A 27 11.77 2.76 3.19
C GLN A 27 10.54 3.23 2.40
N ALA A 28 9.81 4.15 3.00
CA ALA A 28 8.82 5.00 2.36
C ALA A 28 8.84 6.39 2.99
N THR A 29 8.50 7.42 2.21
CA THR A 29 8.41 8.80 2.71
C THR A 29 7.04 9.35 2.36
N LEU A 30 6.36 9.90 3.37
CA LEU A 30 5.16 10.74 3.20
C LEU A 30 5.62 12.18 3.36
N ASP A 31 5.49 12.98 2.31
CA ASP A 31 5.96 14.36 2.29
C ASP A 31 4.87 15.22 1.67
N THR A 32 4.25 16.08 2.47
CA THR A 32 3.23 17.02 1.97
C THR A 32 3.85 18.31 1.44
N GLY A 33 5.18 18.43 1.45
CA GLY A 33 5.97 19.57 0.97
C GLY A 33 5.91 20.80 1.87
N ALA A 34 4.74 21.13 2.42
CA ALA A 34 4.54 22.35 3.20
C ALA A 34 4.93 22.18 4.67
N ASN A 35 4.28 21.23 5.36
CA ASN A 35 4.27 21.24 6.83
C ASN A 35 4.55 19.89 7.46
N PHE A 36 4.59 18.79 6.70
CA PHE A 36 4.74 17.45 7.25
C PHE A 36 5.64 16.58 6.40
N LYS A 37 6.59 15.94 7.07
CA LYS A 37 7.42 14.90 6.50
C LYS A 37 7.56 13.74 7.48
N ALA A 38 7.26 12.54 7.00
CA ALA A 38 7.47 11.30 7.71
C ALA A 38 8.28 10.35 6.85
N THR A 39 9.35 9.79 7.39
CA THR A 39 10.10 8.71 6.77
C THR A 39 9.96 7.46 7.62
N PHE A 40 9.64 6.35 6.98
CA PHE A 40 9.53 5.04 7.60
C PHE A 40 10.60 4.14 6.98
N LYS A 41 11.35 3.43 7.83
CA LYS A 41 12.39 2.48 7.43
C LYS A 41 12.10 1.11 7.99
N ASN A 42 12.64 0.06 7.34
CA ASN A 42 12.43 -1.34 7.73
C ASN A 42 10.95 -1.64 7.92
N ILE A 43 10.16 -1.31 6.90
CA ILE A 43 8.71 -1.44 6.94
C ILE A 43 8.38 -2.91 6.75
N GLU A 44 7.59 -3.45 7.66
CA GLU A 44 7.06 -4.81 7.63
C GLU A 44 5.54 -4.73 7.57
N VAL A 45 4.95 -5.18 6.47
CA VAL A 45 3.49 -5.23 6.30
C VAL A 45 3.02 -6.67 6.38
N TYR A 46 2.20 -6.96 7.36
CA TYR A 46 1.68 -8.30 7.64
C TYR A 46 0.27 -8.45 7.07
N TYR A 47 -0.10 -9.71 6.79
CA TYR A 47 -1.44 -10.16 6.37
C TYR A 47 -1.91 -9.66 5.00
N ILE A 48 -1.03 -9.19 4.11
CA ILE A 48 -1.44 -8.82 2.74
C ILE A 48 -1.94 -10.06 1.99
N ASP A 49 -1.40 -11.24 2.27
CA ASP A 49 -1.80 -12.53 1.67
C ASP A 49 -3.24 -12.96 2.01
N GLU A 50 -3.86 -12.39 3.04
CA GLU A 50 -5.23 -12.69 3.47
C GLU A 50 -6.31 -11.91 2.70
N PHE A 51 -5.93 -11.19 1.62
CA PHE A 51 -6.87 -10.40 0.85
C PHE A 51 -7.95 -11.24 0.15
N ILE A 52 -9.09 -10.60 -0.10
CA ILE A 52 -10.16 -11.16 -0.90
C ILE A 52 -10.51 -10.24 -2.06
N PHE A 53 -10.84 -10.83 -3.20
CA PHE A 53 -11.39 -10.08 -4.33
C PHE A 53 -12.85 -9.75 -4.03
N ARG A 54 -13.17 -8.46 -3.89
CA ARG A 54 -14.55 -7.95 -3.74
C ARG A 54 -15.20 -7.73 -5.10
N ARG A 55 -14.42 -7.23 -6.06
CA ARG A 55 -14.83 -7.05 -7.45
C ARG A 55 -13.63 -7.30 -8.36
N VAL A 56 -13.88 -7.98 -9.47
CA VAL A 56 -12.93 -8.11 -10.58
C VAL A 56 -13.72 -7.96 -11.86
N ASN A 57 -13.35 -6.95 -12.65
CA ASN A 57 -13.85 -6.74 -13.99
C ASN A 57 -12.66 -6.60 -14.92
N MET A 58 -12.48 -7.56 -15.82
CA MET A 58 -11.42 -7.55 -16.83
C MET A 58 -12.05 -7.55 -18.20
N ASP A 59 -12.00 -6.40 -18.87
CA ASP A 59 -12.38 -6.27 -20.26
C ASP A 59 -11.11 -6.32 -21.12
N LEU A 60 -10.71 -7.55 -21.46
CA LEU A 60 -9.52 -7.80 -22.27
C LEU A 60 -9.64 -7.19 -23.67
N LYS A 61 -10.86 -7.04 -24.22
CA LYS A 61 -11.08 -6.44 -25.54
C LYS A 61 -10.74 -4.94 -25.52
N ASN A 62 -11.17 -4.25 -24.46
CA ASN A 62 -10.91 -2.82 -24.27
C ASN A 62 -9.63 -2.53 -23.46
N ASN A 63 -8.84 -3.56 -23.14
CA ASN A 63 -7.62 -3.49 -22.34
C ASN A 63 -7.83 -2.71 -21.03
N PHE A 64 -8.88 -3.10 -20.32
CA PHE A 64 -9.32 -2.44 -19.10
C PHE A 64 -9.43 -3.45 -17.97
N VAL A 65 -8.90 -3.08 -16.81
CA VAL A 65 -8.96 -3.88 -15.58
C VAL A 65 -9.46 -2.98 -14.46
N ASP A 66 -10.50 -3.42 -13.77
CA ASP A 66 -11.01 -2.79 -12.55
C ASP A 66 -11.14 -3.86 -11.47
N MET A 67 -10.46 -3.64 -10.35
CA MET A 67 -10.40 -4.60 -9.25
C MET A 67 -10.57 -3.89 -7.93
N VAL A 68 -11.26 -4.56 -7.01
CA VAL A 68 -11.41 -4.13 -5.62
C VAL A 68 -10.96 -5.27 -4.73
N LEU A 69 -9.92 -5.01 -3.94
CA LEU A 69 -9.35 -5.94 -2.96
C LEU A 69 -9.79 -5.52 -1.56
N GLY A 70 -10.27 -6.46 -0.76
CA GLY A 70 -10.62 -6.25 0.63
C GLY A 70 -9.63 -6.95 1.56
N PHE A 71 -9.30 -6.30 2.67
CA PHE A 71 -8.41 -6.80 3.71
C PHE A 71 -9.13 -6.70 5.06
N SER A 72 -9.33 -7.84 5.73
CA SER A 72 -9.95 -7.85 7.06
C SER A 72 -9.03 -7.21 8.11
N ARG A 73 -7.72 -7.43 7.96
CA ARG A 73 -6.67 -6.86 8.82
C ARG A 73 -5.38 -6.63 8.03
N LEU A 74 -4.67 -5.59 8.41
CA LEU A 74 -3.29 -5.29 8.03
C LEU A 74 -2.59 -4.77 9.28
N ARG A 75 -1.32 -5.14 9.44
CA ARG A 75 -0.45 -4.57 10.47
C ARG A 75 0.84 -4.09 9.83
N ILE A 76 1.26 -2.88 10.16
CA ILE A 76 2.47 -2.26 9.64
C ILE A 76 3.39 -1.96 10.81
N LYS A 77 4.58 -2.52 10.80
CA LYS A 77 5.66 -2.16 11.73
C LYS A 77 6.76 -1.45 10.99
N SER A 78 7.39 -0.45 11.62
CA SER A 78 8.50 0.28 11.01
C SER A 78 9.29 1.07 12.05
N ILE A 79 10.41 1.64 11.62
CA ILE A 79 11.11 2.71 12.35
C ILE A 79 10.78 4.04 11.67
N TYR A 80 10.09 4.92 12.39
CA TYR A 80 9.69 6.23 11.89
C TYR A 80 10.70 7.32 12.26
N ASN A 81 10.71 8.35 11.44
CA ASN A 81 11.19 9.69 11.76
C ASN A 81 10.14 10.67 11.21
N ILE A 82 9.49 11.41 12.09
CA ILE A 82 8.42 12.35 11.76
C ILE A 82 8.86 13.74 12.19
N GLN A 83 8.67 14.70 11.29
CA GLN A 83 8.84 16.11 11.57
C GLN A 83 7.75 16.89 10.86
N GLY A 84 7.01 17.70 11.63
CA GLY A 84 6.05 18.63 11.06
C GLY A 84 4.75 18.72 11.84
N ARG A 85 3.70 19.13 11.13
CA ARG A 85 2.37 19.35 11.68
C ARG A 85 1.34 18.59 10.86
N LEU A 86 0.46 17.86 11.54
CA LEU A 86 -0.77 17.30 10.98
C LEU A 86 -1.94 17.86 11.77
N LEU A 87 -2.97 18.34 11.10
CA LEU A 87 -4.06 19.08 11.75
C LEU A 87 -3.51 20.17 12.69
N VAL A 88 -3.74 20.03 14.01
CA VAL A 88 -3.19 20.91 15.07
C VAL A 88 -2.01 20.30 15.83
N LEU A 89 -1.64 19.04 15.53
CA LEU A 89 -0.60 18.30 16.24
C LEU A 89 0.77 18.62 15.65
N GLN A 90 1.68 19.12 16.49
CA GLN A 90 3.08 19.26 16.15
C GLN A 90 3.83 18.00 16.54
N LEU A 91 4.36 17.28 15.55
CA LEU A 91 5.08 16.03 15.74
C LEU A 91 6.55 16.21 15.37
N ASN A 92 7.44 15.83 16.28
CA ASN A 92 8.87 15.79 16.05
C ASN A 92 9.46 14.66 16.88
N GLY A 93 9.70 13.52 16.24
CA GLY A 93 10.13 12.33 16.96
C GLY A 93 10.59 11.23 16.02
N ASN A 94 11.22 10.23 16.61
CA ASN A 94 11.69 9.05 15.90
C ASN A 94 11.66 7.85 16.84
N GLY A 95 11.33 6.69 16.29
CA GLY A 95 11.22 5.48 17.08
C GLY A 95 10.49 4.36 16.35
N PRO A 96 10.11 3.30 17.07
CA PRO A 96 9.22 2.27 16.55
C PRO A 96 7.81 2.82 16.28
N ALA A 97 7.22 2.39 15.17
CA ALA A 97 5.80 2.60 14.87
C ALA A 97 5.10 1.24 14.64
N ASP A 98 3.86 1.14 15.11
CA ASP A 98 2.97 -0.01 14.91
C ASP A 98 1.57 0.48 14.53
N GLY A 99 1.16 0.22 13.29
CA GLY A 99 -0.15 0.57 12.76
C GLY A 99 -1.00 -0.65 12.53
N ASN A 100 -2.28 -0.60 12.90
CA ASN A 100 -3.26 -1.64 12.59
C ASN A 100 -4.41 -1.03 11.80
N PHE A 101 -4.79 -1.69 10.71
CA PHE A 101 -5.87 -1.26 9.83
C PHE A 101 -6.80 -2.45 9.60
N THR A 102 -8.10 -2.24 9.75
CA THR A 102 -9.10 -3.30 9.57
C THR A 102 -10.14 -2.87 8.54
N ASN A 103 -10.74 -3.86 7.87
CA ASN A 103 -11.72 -3.64 6.82
C ASN A 103 -11.24 -2.63 5.77
N ALA A 104 -9.96 -2.75 5.38
CA ALA A 104 -9.38 -1.90 4.36
C ALA A 104 -9.79 -2.37 2.96
N GLU A 105 -9.87 -1.44 2.02
CA GLU A 105 -10.17 -1.70 0.62
C GLU A 105 -9.15 -0.98 -0.26
N VAL A 106 -8.69 -1.67 -1.30
CA VAL A 106 -7.84 -1.09 -2.34
C VAL A 106 -8.56 -1.27 -3.66
N SER A 107 -8.95 -0.16 -4.27
CA SER A 107 -9.53 -0.12 -5.60
C SER A 107 -8.46 0.23 -6.62
N VAL A 108 -8.34 -0.58 -7.66
CA VAL A 108 -7.35 -0.46 -8.72
C VAL A 108 -8.07 -0.42 -10.05
N THR A 109 -7.84 0.64 -10.82
CA THR A 109 -8.27 0.72 -12.22
C THR A 109 -7.05 0.90 -13.11
N MET A 110 -6.93 0.08 -14.15
CA MET A 110 -5.82 0.12 -15.11
C MET A 110 -6.37 0.08 -16.53
N ARG A 111 -5.81 0.90 -17.41
CA ARG A 111 -6.14 0.95 -18.83
C ARG A 111 -4.90 1.28 -19.65
N GLY A 112 -4.83 0.73 -20.86
CA GLY A 112 -3.80 1.13 -21.82
C GLY A 112 -3.76 0.24 -23.06
N PRO A 113 -2.96 0.60 -24.07
CA PRO A 113 -2.85 -0.19 -25.29
C PRO A 113 -2.10 -1.52 -25.06
N ARG A 114 -2.12 -2.38 -26.07
CA ARG A 114 -1.17 -3.50 -26.15
C ARG A 114 0.04 -3.07 -26.97
N LEU A 115 1.20 -3.63 -26.64
CA LEU A 115 2.44 -3.46 -27.39
C LEU A 115 2.88 -4.81 -27.96
N THR A 116 3.31 -4.80 -29.21
CA THR A 116 3.94 -5.97 -29.83
C THR A 116 5.44 -5.98 -29.50
N LYS A 117 5.93 -7.05 -28.88
CA LYS A 117 7.37 -7.31 -28.67
C LYS A 117 7.67 -8.73 -29.16
N ASN A 118 8.59 -8.89 -30.11
CA ASN A 118 8.98 -10.19 -30.68
C ASN A 118 7.79 -11.06 -31.15
N GLY A 119 6.80 -10.45 -31.80
CA GLY A 119 5.60 -11.15 -32.29
C GLY A 119 4.54 -11.48 -31.23
N LYS A 120 4.82 -11.24 -29.95
CA LYS A 120 3.86 -11.42 -28.84
C LYS A 120 3.24 -10.08 -28.41
N GLN A 121 1.99 -10.12 -27.97
CA GLN A 121 1.27 -8.96 -27.42
C GLN A 121 1.46 -8.87 -25.91
N TYR A 122 1.72 -7.67 -25.39
CA TYR A 122 1.87 -7.38 -23.96
C TYR A 122 0.94 -6.22 -23.57
N PHE A 123 0.38 -6.24 -22.36
CA PHE A 123 -0.38 -5.10 -21.85
C PHE A 123 0.57 -3.96 -21.48
N ASN A 124 0.24 -2.74 -21.92
CA ASN A 124 0.93 -1.52 -21.51
C ASN A 124 -0.07 -0.60 -20.79
N PHE A 125 -0.33 -0.88 -19.51
CA PHE A 125 -1.21 -0.08 -18.68
C PHE A 125 -0.56 1.25 -18.30
N ASN A 126 -0.85 2.29 -19.07
CA ASN A 126 -0.31 3.64 -18.90
C ASN A 126 -1.28 4.62 -18.22
N GLN A 127 -2.54 4.21 -18.01
CA GLN A 127 -3.56 4.96 -17.30
C GLN A 127 -4.01 4.16 -16.08
N ASN A 128 -3.43 4.47 -14.92
CA ASN A 128 -3.64 3.73 -13.69
C ASN A 128 -4.19 4.65 -12.60
N LYS A 129 -5.16 4.14 -11.84
CA LYS A 129 -5.74 4.82 -10.68
C LYS A 129 -5.80 3.87 -9.50
N LEU A 130 -5.43 4.39 -8.34
CA LEU A 130 -5.55 3.73 -7.04
C LEU A 130 -6.51 4.56 -6.18
N ASP A 131 -7.39 3.89 -5.45
CA ASP A 131 -8.12 4.46 -4.32
C ASP A 131 -8.01 3.54 -3.12
N LEU A 132 -7.95 4.13 -1.93
CA LEU A 132 -7.73 3.43 -0.67
C LEU A 132 -8.91 3.70 0.25
N LYS A 133 -9.38 2.71 1.00
CA LYS A 133 -10.29 2.96 2.11
C LYS A 133 -9.82 2.17 3.30
N PHE A 134 -9.98 2.75 4.48
CA PHE A 134 -9.66 2.11 5.73
C PHE A 134 -10.93 2.10 6.57
N GLY A 135 -11.23 0.97 7.20
CA GLY A 135 -12.30 0.87 8.18
C GLY A 135 -11.82 1.44 9.50
N GLN A 136 -11.49 0.58 10.48
CA GLN A 136 -10.89 1.07 11.73
C GLN A 136 -9.38 1.08 11.60
N SER A 137 -8.78 2.19 12.04
CA SER A 137 -7.35 2.40 12.04
C SER A 137 -6.86 2.73 13.44
N SER A 138 -5.67 2.25 13.80
CA SER A 138 -4.99 2.66 15.02
C SER A 138 -3.48 2.70 14.78
N MET A 139 -2.81 3.64 15.43
CA MET A 139 -1.37 3.81 15.32
C MET A 139 -0.75 3.99 16.69
N ARG A 140 0.41 3.39 16.90
CA ARG A 140 1.28 3.66 18.05
C ARG A 140 2.64 4.12 17.57
N PHE A 141 3.07 5.26 18.07
CA PHE A 141 4.40 5.82 17.88
C PHE A 141 5.09 5.84 19.23
N ASP A 142 6.11 5.00 19.36
CA ASP A 142 6.92 4.94 20.57
C ASP A 142 8.00 6.04 20.48
N ASN A 143 8.38 6.61 21.62
CA ASN A 143 9.42 7.64 21.74
C ASN A 143 9.18 8.93 20.93
N LEU A 144 7.93 9.38 20.74
CA LEU A 144 7.66 10.72 20.20
C LEU A 144 8.27 11.81 21.09
N PHE A 145 8.28 11.57 22.41
CA PHE A 145 8.87 12.44 23.42
C PHE A 145 9.79 11.62 24.33
N GLN A 146 11.08 11.57 23.99
CA GLN A 146 12.08 10.63 24.54
C GLN A 146 12.18 10.59 26.09
N ASN A 147 11.70 11.61 26.80
CA ASN A 147 11.76 11.69 28.27
C ASN A 147 10.40 12.03 28.93
N ASN A 148 9.29 11.89 28.21
CA ASN A 148 7.97 12.20 28.76
C ASN A 148 6.92 11.19 28.28
N GLU A 149 6.80 10.09 29.02
CA GLU A 149 5.86 9.00 28.74
C GLU A 149 4.39 9.46 28.78
N GLU A 150 4.06 10.35 29.72
CA GLU A 150 2.71 10.90 29.83
C GLU A 150 2.32 11.68 28.57
N LEU A 151 3.20 12.58 28.12
CA LEU A 151 2.99 13.33 26.89
C LEU A 151 2.98 12.42 25.65
N ASN A 152 3.83 11.38 25.62
CA ASN A 152 3.82 10.37 24.55
C ASN A 152 2.47 9.64 24.49
N MET A 153 1.91 9.25 25.64
CA MET A 153 0.62 8.58 25.74
C MET A 153 -0.53 9.50 25.31
N GLN A 154 -0.54 10.74 25.79
CA GLN A 154 -1.55 11.74 25.41
C GLN A 154 -1.50 12.05 23.91
N THR A 155 -0.30 12.16 23.34
CA THR A 155 -0.14 12.42 21.90
C THR A 155 -0.61 11.23 21.05
N ASN A 156 -0.26 10.00 21.44
CA ASN A 156 -0.79 8.80 20.78
C ASN A 156 -2.32 8.75 20.86
N ARG A 157 -2.90 9.08 22.01
CA ARG A 157 -4.36 9.16 22.15
C ARG A 157 -4.96 10.19 21.20
N ALA A 158 -4.42 11.40 21.14
CA ALA A 158 -4.89 12.45 20.23
C ALA A 158 -4.77 12.03 18.75
N ILE A 159 -3.68 11.34 18.38
CA ILE A 159 -3.52 10.78 17.02
C ILE A 159 -4.64 9.76 16.73
N ASN A 160 -4.91 8.82 17.63
CA ASN A 160 -5.94 7.80 17.42
C ASN A 160 -7.36 8.36 17.42
N GLU A 161 -7.64 9.38 18.25
CA GLU A 161 -8.93 10.09 18.26
C GLU A 161 -9.19 10.86 16.96
N ASN A 162 -8.14 11.22 16.22
CA ASN A 162 -8.21 11.97 14.96
C ASN A 162 -7.70 11.16 13.76
N ILE A 163 -7.60 9.84 13.89
CA ILE A 163 -6.88 9.00 12.92
C ILE A 163 -7.46 9.08 11.51
N ASP A 164 -8.78 9.11 11.40
CA ASP A 164 -9.46 9.17 10.11
C ASP A 164 -9.16 10.49 9.40
N SER A 165 -9.25 11.62 10.11
CA SER A 165 -8.89 12.95 9.58
C SER A 165 -7.42 13.03 9.15
N ILE A 166 -6.51 12.43 9.93
CA ILE A 166 -5.08 12.36 9.58
C ILE A 166 -4.88 11.53 8.31
N ILE A 167 -5.55 10.38 8.19
CA ILE A 167 -5.49 9.53 7.00
C ILE A 167 -6.04 10.27 5.78
N GLU A 168 -7.14 11.03 5.93
CA GLU A 168 -7.69 11.86 4.86
C GLU A 168 -6.71 12.97 4.42
N GLU A 169 -6.07 13.67 5.36
CA GLU A 169 -5.06 14.69 5.05
C GLU A 169 -3.86 14.08 4.29
N LEU A 170 -3.44 12.87 4.68
CA LEU A 170 -2.32 12.15 4.06
C LEU A 170 -2.71 11.32 2.84
N ARG A 171 -4.00 11.22 2.52
CA ARG A 171 -4.53 10.35 1.46
C ARG A 171 -3.83 10.55 0.10
N PRO A 172 -3.56 11.78 -0.37
CA PRO A 172 -2.88 11.97 -1.66
C PRO A 172 -1.49 11.32 -1.68
N VAL A 173 -0.67 11.58 -0.66
CA VAL A 173 0.71 11.05 -0.58
C VAL A 173 0.73 9.55 -0.29
N LEU A 174 -0.21 9.04 0.51
CA LEU A 174 -0.40 7.61 0.73
C LEU A 174 -0.74 6.89 -0.58
N THR A 175 -1.68 7.44 -1.35
CA THR A 175 -2.11 6.88 -2.63
C THR A 175 -0.96 6.88 -3.64
N GLU A 176 -0.16 7.94 -3.67
CA GLU A 176 1.02 8.00 -4.54
C GLU A 176 2.07 6.94 -4.17
N VAL A 177 2.44 6.84 -2.89
CA VAL A 177 3.46 5.90 -2.42
C VAL A 177 3.03 4.45 -2.61
N ILE A 178 1.80 4.12 -2.18
CA ILE A 178 1.25 2.76 -2.32
C ILE A 178 1.01 2.43 -3.80
N GLY A 179 0.51 3.39 -4.58
CA GLY A 179 0.29 3.23 -6.01
C GLY A 179 1.58 2.94 -6.77
N LYS A 180 2.66 3.70 -6.51
CA LYS A 180 3.98 3.45 -7.11
C LYS A 180 4.46 2.02 -6.83
N PHE A 181 4.28 1.54 -5.60
CA PHE A 181 4.66 0.17 -5.25
C PHE A 181 3.80 -0.87 -5.99
N ILE A 182 2.47 -0.76 -5.91
CA ILE A 182 1.54 -1.71 -6.53
C ILE A 182 1.71 -1.75 -8.04
N PHE A 183 1.70 -0.60 -8.71
CA PHE A 183 1.85 -0.54 -10.17
C PHE A 183 3.25 -0.95 -10.63
N GLY A 184 4.29 -0.73 -9.81
CA GLY A 184 5.63 -1.25 -10.07
C GLY A 184 5.69 -2.78 -10.06
N LEU A 185 4.97 -3.44 -9.13
CA LEU A 185 4.86 -4.90 -9.12
C LEU A 185 4.03 -5.42 -10.30
N ILE A 186 2.87 -4.81 -10.54
CA ILE A 186 1.97 -5.20 -11.63
C ILE A 186 2.64 -5.02 -13.00
N GLY A 187 3.35 -3.91 -13.21
CA GLY A 187 4.06 -3.62 -14.45
C GLY A 187 5.08 -4.71 -14.79
N LYS A 188 5.86 -5.18 -13.80
CA LYS A 188 6.83 -6.27 -14.00
C LYS A 188 6.19 -7.57 -14.50
N ILE A 189 4.98 -7.89 -14.03
CA ILE A 189 4.25 -9.08 -14.47
C ILE A 189 3.81 -8.89 -15.93
N PHE A 190 3.13 -7.79 -16.24
CA PHE A 190 2.59 -7.56 -17.59
C PHE A 190 3.67 -7.25 -18.65
N ASP A 191 4.86 -6.82 -18.24
CA ASP A 191 6.01 -6.70 -19.14
C ASP A 191 6.69 -8.04 -19.44
N LYS A 192 6.62 -8.99 -18.51
CA LYS A 192 7.30 -10.29 -18.62
C LYS A 192 6.45 -11.32 -19.38
N PHE A 193 5.15 -11.34 -19.14
CA PHE A 193 4.24 -12.33 -19.72
C PHE A 193 3.34 -11.70 -20.77
N SER A 194 3.23 -12.36 -21.91
CA SER A 194 2.33 -11.95 -22.98
C SER A 194 0.87 -12.17 -22.58
N VAL A 195 -0.05 -11.51 -23.30
CA VAL A 195 -1.49 -11.64 -23.09
C VAL A 195 -1.93 -13.11 -23.18
N GLU A 196 -1.39 -13.86 -24.15
CA GLU A 196 -1.72 -15.27 -24.35
C GLU A 196 -1.22 -16.17 -23.21
N GLU A 197 -0.05 -15.88 -22.64
CA GLU A 197 0.51 -16.64 -21.50
C GLU A 197 -0.29 -16.38 -20.22
N LEU A 198 -0.78 -15.15 -20.01
CA LEU A 198 -1.57 -14.78 -18.84
C LEU A 198 -3.04 -15.21 -18.95
N PHE A 199 -3.58 -15.23 -20.16
CA PHE A 199 -4.98 -15.55 -20.45
C PHE A 199 -5.06 -16.58 -21.59
N PRO A 200 -4.59 -17.83 -21.36
CA PRO A 200 -4.72 -18.91 -22.33
C PRO A 200 -6.21 -19.22 -22.54
N GLN A 201 -6.59 -19.48 -23.79
CA GLN A 201 -7.95 -19.88 -24.18
C GLN A 201 -8.25 -21.33 -23.80
#